data_AF-A0A7X8GFQ1-F1
#
_entry.id   AF-A0A7X8GFQ1-F1
#
_cell.length_a   1.000
_cell.length_b   1.000
_cell.length_c   1.000
_cell.angle_alpha   90.00
_cell.angle_beta   90.00
_cell.angle_gamma   90.00
#
_symmetry.space_group_name_H-M   'P 1'
#
loop_
_entity.id
_entity.type
_entity.pdbx_description
1 polymer ?
#
loop_
_entity_poly.entity_id
_entity_poly.type
_entity_poly.pdbx_seq_one_letter_code
_entity_poly.pdbx_strand_id
1 'polypeptide(L)' 'MGKTVKKTITKKELACILDISKGTLRRYLNIDLYHELEPLGYKKNTNIISGKVFDYIKNYFCLHDDDF' A
#
# COMPACT_ATOMS: atom_id res chain seq x y z
N MET A 1 17.36 17.06 9.17
CA MET A 1 16.51 16.85 7.98
C MET A 1 16.54 15.38 7.63
N GLY A 2 15.61 14.59 8.20
CA GLY A 2 15.53 13.16 7.93
C GLY A 2 15.16 12.95 6.46
N LYS A 3 16.03 12.28 5.71
CA LYS A 3 15.76 11.89 4.33
C LYS A 3 14.53 10.99 4.35
N THR A 4 13.38 11.48 3.88
CA THR A 4 12.21 10.64 3.58
C THR A 4 12.60 9.77 2.38
N VAL A 5 13.28 8.66 2.64
CA VAL A 5 13.48 7.63 1.64
C VAL A 5 12.09 7.21 1.22
N LYS A 6 11.74 7.40 -0.06
CA LYS A 6 10.47 6.88 -0.61
C LYS A 6 10.51 5.36 -0.46
N LYS A 7 10.05 4.83 0.68
CA LYS A 7 9.91 3.39 0.90
C LYS A 7 8.84 2.90 -0.07
N THR A 8 9.25 2.09 -1.04
CA THR A 8 8.34 1.29 -1.85
C THR A 8 8.15 -0.05 -1.17
N ILE A 9 6.93 -0.61 -1.24
CA ILE A 9 6.66 -1.93 -0.68
C ILE A 9 5.97 -2.83 -1.71
N THR A 10 6.22 -4.14 -1.65
CA THR A 10 5.50 -5.10 -2.47
C THR A 10 4.13 -5.44 -1.87
N LYS A 11 3.19 -5.85 -2.73
CA LYS A 11 1.90 -6.40 -2.26
C LYS A 11 2.05 -7.63 -1.36
N LYS A 12 3.14 -8.40 -1.50
CA LYS A 12 3.36 -9.58 -0.68
C LYS A 12 3.71 -9.17 0.76
N GLU A 13 4.62 -8.21 0.92
CA GLU A 13 5.01 -7.68 2.22
C GLU A 13 3.82 -6.97 2.90
N LEU A 14 3.09 -6.12 2.16
CA LEU A 14 1.92 -5.46 2.72
C LEU A 14 0.83 -6.46 3.15
N ALA A 15 0.60 -7.51 2.36
CA ALA A 15 -0.36 -8.55 2.74
C ALA A 15 0.08 -9.30 4.01
N CYS A 16 1.39 -9.52 4.17
CA CYS A 16 1.95 -10.13 5.37
C CYS A 16 1.74 -9.25 6.61
N ILE A 17 1.94 -7.94 6.48
CA ILE A 17 1.81 -6.99 7.60
C ILE A 17 0.36 -6.81 8.03
N LEU A 18 -0.56 -6.83 7.06
CA LEU A 18 -2.00 -6.78 7.31
C LEU A 18 -2.59 -8.11 7.77
N ASP A 19 -1.79 -9.18 7.84
CA ASP A 19 -2.23 -10.55 8.12
C ASP A 19 -3.42 -11.00 7.25
N ILE A 20 -3.36 -10.69 5.95
CA ILE A 20 -4.38 -11.08 4.97
C ILE A 20 -3.78 -11.81 3.78
N SER A 21 -4.63 -12.55 3.07
CA SER A 21 -4.21 -13.16 1.80
C SER A 21 -3.86 -12.09 0.75
N LYS A 22 -2.89 -12.39 -0.11
CA LYS A 22 -2.56 -11.55 -1.28
C LYS A 22 -3.78 -11.32 -2.20
N GLY A 23 -4.71 -12.27 -2.25
CA GLY A 23 -5.96 -12.14 -3.00
C GLY A 23 -6.90 -11.10 -2.39
N THR A 24 -7.05 -11.12 -1.07
CA THR A 24 -7.82 -10.13 -0.31
C THR A 24 -7.24 -8.73 -0.53
N LEU A 25 -5.92 -8.56 -0.37
CA LEU A 25 -5.27 -7.28 -0.63
C LEU A 25 -5.48 -6.81 -2.07
N ARG A 26 -5.41 -7.72 -3.04
CA ARG A 26 -5.68 -7.38 -4.46
C ARG A 26 -7.10 -6.85 -4.65
N ARG A 27 -8.10 -7.46 -3.98
CA ARG A 27 -9.49 -7.01 -4.02
C ARG A 27 -9.60 -5.58 -3.48
N TYR A 28 -9.10 -5.34 -2.27
CA TYR A 28 -9.11 -4.01 -1.65
C TYR A 28 -8.46 -2.95 -2.53
N LEU A 29 -7.25 -3.19 -3.05
CA LEU A 29 -6.54 -2.17 -3.82
C LEU A 29 -7.11 -1.94 -5.22
N ASN A 30 -7.66 -2.97 -5.87
CA ASN A 30 -8.11 -2.87 -7.27
C ASN A 30 -9.61 -2.60 -7.43
N ILE A 31 -10.41 -2.85 -6.40
CA ILE A 31 -11.87 -2.71 -6.43
C ILE A 31 -12.26 -1.63 -5.44
N ASP A 32 -12.02 -1.86 -4.15
CA ASP A 32 -12.60 -1.04 -3.10
C ASP A 32 -11.92 0.34 -2.98
N LEU A 33 -10.59 0.40 -3.15
CA LEU A 33 -9.78 1.62 -2.99
C LEU A 33 -9.29 2.21 -4.32
N TYR A 34 -9.61 1.61 -5.46
CA TYR A 34 -8.96 1.99 -6.73
C TYR A 34 -9.11 3.48 -7.06
N HIS A 35 -10.32 4.03 -6.90
CA HIS A 35 -10.60 5.44 -7.22
C HIS A 35 -9.87 6.43 -6.32
N GLU A 36 -9.55 6.04 -5.08
CA GLU A 36 -8.79 6.84 -4.13
C GLU A 36 -7.28 6.76 -4.42
N LEU A 37 -6.80 5.59 -4.86
CA LEU A 37 -5.39 5.35 -5.14
C LEU A 37 -4.95 5.80 -6.54
N GLU A 38 -5.86 5.82 -7.52
CA GLU A 38 -5.61 6.26 -8.90
C GLU A 38 -4.97 7.66 -8.99
N PRO A 39 -5.50 8.72 -8.34
CA PRO A 39 -4.88 10.05 -8.36
C PRO A 39 -3.49 10.09 -7.69
N LEU A 40 -3.16 9.11 -6.84
CA LEU A 40 -1.83 8.95 -6.23
C LEU A 40 -0.84 8.22 -7.15
N GLY A 41 -1.30 7.77 -8.32
CA GLY A 41 -0.50 7.07 -9.32
C GLY A 41 -0.51 5.55 -9.17
N TYR A 42 -1.46 4.98 -8.43
CA TYR A 42 -1.63 3.53 -8.35
C TYR A 42 -2.11 2.96 -9.70
N LYS A 43 -1.48 1.87 -10.14
CA LYS A 43 -1.86 1.14 -11.35
C LYS A 43 -2.41 -0.22 -10.99
N LYS A 44 -3.54 -0.61 -11.58
CA LYS A 44 -4.07 -1.96 -11.44
C LYS A 44 -3.00 -2.99 -11.79
N ASN A 45 -2.99 -4.09 -11.02
CA ASN A 45 -2.04 -5.19 -11.19
C ASN A 45 -0.56 -4.84 -10.98
N THR A 46 -0.22 -3.64 -10.49
CA THR A 46 1.15 -3.38 -10.01
C THR A 46 1.49 -4.34 -8.86
N ASN A 47 2.74 -4.81 -8.80
CA ASN A 47 3.26 -5.57 -7.66
C ASN A 47 3.92 -4.67 -6.62
N ILE A 48 4.35 -3.47 -7.03
CA ILE A 48 5.04 -2.48 -6.19
C ILE A 48 4.08 -1.33 -5.91
N ILE A 49 4.00 -0.95 -4.63
CA ILE A 49 3.25 0.17 -4.12
C ILE A 49 4.25 1.31 -3.90
N SER A 50 4.03 2.43 -4.58
CA SER A 50 4.88 3.62 -4.46
C SER A 50 4.69 4.27 -3.08
N GLY A 51 5.67 5.05 -2.63
CA GLY A 51 5.60 5.71 -1.32
C GLY A 51 4.31 6.49 -1.08
N LYS A 52 3.83 7.29 -2.06
CA LYS A 52 2.57 8.05 -1.91
C LYS A 52 1.34 7.16 -1.69
N VAL A 53 1.25 6.06 -2.43
CA VAL A 53 0.16 5.09 -2.31
C VAL A 53 0.30 4.34 -1.00
N PHE A 54 1.52 4.02 -0.60
CA PHE A 54 1.81 3.34 0.65
C PHE A 54 1.46 4.20 1.88
N ASP A 55 1.80 5.49 1.87
CA ASP A 55 1.43 6.44 2.92
C ASP A 55 -0.09 6.53 3.07
N TYR A 56 -0.84 6.52 1.97
CA TYR A 56 -2.30 6.47 2.01
C TYR A 56 -2.80 5.18 2.69
N ILE A 57 -2.28 4.03 2.27
CA ILE A 57 -2.63 2.72 2.83
C ILE A 57 -2.29 2.65 4.33
N LYS A 58 -1.13 3.18 4.75
CA LYS A 58 -0.76 3.26 6.18
C LYS A 58 -1.81 4.03 6.98
N ASN A 59 -2.23 5.19 6.47
CA ASN A 59 -3.27 5.98 7.14
C ASN A 59 -4.62 5.26 7.16
N TYR A 60 -5.00 4.62 6.04
CA TYR A 60 -6.27 3.90 5.89
C TYR A 60 -6.39 2.70 6.86
N PHE A 61 -5.31 1.93 7.01
CA PHE A 61 -5.26 0.75 7.90
C PHE A 61 -4.68 1.07 9.29
N CYS A 62 -4.42 2.34 9.60
CA CYS A 62 -3.78 2.79 10.86
C CYS A 62 -2.46 2.05 11.18
N LEU A 63 -1.61 1.84 10.18
CA LEU A 63 -0.31 1.19 10.34
C LEU A 63 0.76 2.16 10.84
N HIS A 64 1.53 1.75 11.83
CA HIS A 64 2.61 2.53 12.42
C HIS A 64 3.96 2.18 11.77
N ASP A 65 4.99 3.02 11.95
CA ASP A 65 6.30 2.76 11.36
C ASP A 65 7.02 1.55 11.99
N ASP A 66 6.63 1.15 13.20
CA ASP A 66 7.16 -0.04 13.89
C ASP A 66 6.74 -1.36 13.20
N ASP A 67 5.75 -1.32 12.31
CA ASP A 67 5.26 -2.48 11.55
C ASP A 67 6.11 -2.77 10.29
N PHE A 68 7.14 -1.95 9.97
CA PHE A 68 7.89 -1.98 8.68
C PHE A 68 9.42 -1.87 8.76
#